data_AF-T0YDY0-F1
#
_entry.id   AF-T0YDY0-F1
#
_cell.length_a   1.000
_cell.length_b   1.000
_cell.length_c   1.000
_cell.angle_alpha   90.00
_cell.angle_beta   90.00
_cell.angle_gamma   90.00
#
_symmetry.space_group_name_H-M   'P 1'
#
loop_
_entity.id
_entity.type
_entity.pdbx_description
1 polymer ?
#
loop_
_entity_poly.entity_id
_entity_poly.type
_entity_poly.pdbx_seq_one_letter_code
_entity_poly.pdbx_strand_id
1 'polypeptide(L)'
;MVDVTNYVMLELGQPMHAYDRARLAGAIRVRFAQNGESVRLLDGRAVQVGSDVLLICDDVGPVGLAGIMGGERTAVSRETRDIFLEVAYFSPDAVIGRALRWGLTTDASQRFE
;
A
#
# COMPACT_ATOMS: atom_id res chain seq x y z
N MET A 1 11.59 5.35 9.65
CA MET A 1 11.20 4.14 8.90
C MET A 1 11.00 4.42 7.42
N VAL A 2 10.14 5.37 7.04
CA VAL A 2 9.91 5.75 5.62
C VAL A 2 11.22 6.06 4.88
N ASP A 3 12.15 6.77 5.53
CA ASP A 3 13.45 7.08 4.91
C ASP A 3 14.27 5.82 4.55
N VAL A 4 14.21 4.78 5.38
CA VAL A 4 14.92 3.51 5.15
C VAL A 4 14.30 2.76 3.98
N THR A 5 12.96 2.66 3.92
CA THR A 5 12.26 2.01 2.80
C THR A 5 12.48 2.76 1.49
N ASN A 6 12.52 4.10 1.53
CA ASN A 6 12.83 4.91 0.36
C ASN A 6 14.29 4.77 -0.07
N TYR A 7 15.23 4.71 0.88
CA TYR A 7 16.64 4.51 0.58
C TYR A 7 16.87 3.17 -0.14
N VAL A 8 16.32 2.07 0.40
CA VAL A 8 16.44 0.74 -0.24
C VAL A 8 15.78 0.73 -1.62
N MET A 9 14.63 1.38 -1.79
CA MET A 9 13.98 1.51 -3.09
C MET A 9 14.84 2.29 -4.10
N LEU A 10 15.56 3.31 -3.66
CA LEU A 10 16.46 4.09 -4.52
C LEU A 10 17.75 3.32 -4.84
N GLU A 11 18.28 2.57 -3.87
CA GLU A 11 19.53 1.81 -4.01
C GLU A 11 19.34 0.54 -4.84
N LEU A 12 18.28 -0.22 -4.57
CA LEU A 12 18.04 -1.55 -5.14
C LEU A 12 16.86 -1.62 -6.12
N GLY A 13 16.11 -0.52 -6.27
CA GLY A 13 14.93 -0.49 -7.12
C GLY A 13 13.69 -1.17 -6.51
N GLN A 14 13.77 -1.71 -5.29
CA GLN A 14 12.69 -2.47 -4.65
C GLN A 14 11.84 -1.58 -3.74
N PRO A 15 10.59 -1.24 -4.10
CA PRO A 15 9.70 -0.55 -3.18
C PRO A 15 9.35 -1.45 -1.99
N MET A 16 9.25 -0.82 -0.82
CA MET A 16 8.94 -1.47 0.46
C MET A 16 7.92 -0.62 1.22
N HIS A 17 7.16 -1.26 2.10
CA HIS A 17 6.22 -0.57 2.97
C HIS A 17 6.38 -1.01 4.42
N ALA A 18 6.18 -0.08 5.36
CA ALA A 18 6.19 -0.37 6.78
C ALA A 18 4.83 -0.05 7.38
N TYR A 19 4.25 -1.05 8.03
CA TYR A 19 3.00 -0.92 8.78
C TYR A 19 3.27 -0.83 10.27
N ASP A 20 2.45 -0.09 10.99
CA ASP A 20 2.37 -0.21 12.45
C ASP A 20 1.77 -1.57 12.80
N ARG A 21 2.60 -2.46 13.37
CA ARG A 21 2.21 -3.84 13.68
C ARG A 21 1.06 -3.90 14.68
N ALA A 22 0.96 -2.93 15.59
CA ALA A 22 -0.08 -2.89 16.61
C ALA A 22 -1.45 -2.50 16.02
N ARG A 23 -1.47 -1.86 14.84
CA ARG A 23 -2.71 -1.43 14.16
C ARG A 23 -3.24 -2.45 13.15
N LEU A 24 -2.45 -3.47 12.84
CA LEU A 24 -2.86 -4.59 11.99
C LEU A 24 -3.74 -5.57 12.76
N ALA A 25 -4.87 -5.95 12.17
CA ALA A 25 -5.77 -6.95 12.71
C ALA A 25 -5.60 -8.29 12.00
N GLY A 26 -5.17 -9.31 12.74
CA GLY A 26 -5.08 -10.67 12.21
C GLY A 26 -4.08 -10.82 11.05
N ALA A 27 -4.47 -11.57 10.02
CA ALA A 27 -3.56 -11.95 8.95
C ALA A 27 -3.62 -10.98 7.76
N ILE A 28 -2.46 -10.67 7.17
CA ILE A 28 -2.40 -9.96 5.90
C ILE A 28 -2.94 -10.87 4.79
N ARG A 29 -3.81 -10.31 3.96
CA ARG A 29 -4.37 -10.94 2.76
C ARG A 29 -4.24 -9.99 1.58
N VAL A 30 -3.64 -10.47 0.50
CA VAL A 30 -3.59 -9.75 -0.78
C VAL A 30 -4.70 -10.29 -1.66
N ARG A 31 -5.60 -9.41 -2.11
CA ARG A 31 -6.74 -9.78 -2.96
C ARG A 31 -7.16 -8.63 -3.86
N PHE A 32 -7.90 -8.94 -4.92
CA PHE A 32 -8.61 -7.91 -5.66
C PHE A 32 -9.72 -7.28 -4.82
N ALA A 33 -10.00 -6.02 -5.11
CA ALA A 33 -11.05 -5.26 -4.46
C ALA A 33 -12.44 -5.80 -4.80
N GLN A 34 -13.40 -5.49 -3.94
CA GLN A 34 -14.81 -5.51 -4.33
C GLN A 34 -15.14 -4.20 -5.05
N ASN A 35 -16.05 -4.25 -6.03
CA ASN A 35 -16.37 -3.06 -6.80
C ASN A 35 -17.03 -1.99 -5.91
N GLY A 36 -16.46 -0.78 -5.89
CA GLY A 36 -16.90 0.32 -5.03
C GLY A 36 -16.33 0.27 -3.60
N GLU A 37 -15.43 -0.67 -3.29
CA GLU A 37 -14.73 -0.72 -2.01
C GLU A 37 -13.95 0.59 -1.79
N SER A 38 -13.90 1.08 -0.55
CA SER A 38 -13.24 2.35 -0.22
C SER A 38 -11.95 2.13 0.56
N VAL A 39 -10.89 2.84 0.18
CA VAL A 39 -9.58 2.82 0.85
C VAL A 39 -9.19 4.24 1.22
N ARG A 40 -8.85 4.45 2.50
CA ARG A 40 -8.32 5.73 3.01
C ARG A 40 -6.79 5.69 3.00
N LEU A 41 -6.20 6.53 2.16
CA LEU A 41 -4.78 6.54 1.86
C LEU A 41 -3.99 7.44 2.82
N LEU A 42 -2.68 7.29 2.83
CA LEU A 42 -1.75 8.05 3.69
C LEU A 42 -1.81 9.57 3.49
N ASP A 43 -2.25 10.03 2.32
CA ASP A 43 -2.43 11.46 2.04
C ASP A 43 -3.80 12.01 2.51
N GLY A 44 -4.58 11.18 3.21
CA GLY A 44 -5.89 11.52 3.75
C GLY A 44 -7.05 11.40 2.75
N ARG A 45 -6.79 11.09 1.48
CA ARG A 45 -7.86 10.87 0.49
C ARG A 45 -8.51 9.50 0.70
N ALA A 46 -9.82 9.48 0.55
CA ALA A 46 -10.58 8.24 0.40
C ALA A 46 -10.84 8.02 -1.09
N VAL A 47 -10.43 6.87 -1.61
CA VAL A 47 -10.66 6.48 -3.00
C VAL A 47 -11.68 5.33 -3.05
N GLN A 48 -12.50 5.29 -4.10
CA GLN A 48 -13.27 4.10 -4.45
C GLN A 48 -12.53 3.31 -5.52
N VAL A 49 -12.50 2.00 -5.35
CA VAL A 49 -11.74 1.08 -6.21
C VAL A 49 -12.66 0.13 -6.97
N GLY A 50 -12.31 -0.16 -8.21
CA GLY A 50 -12.96 -1.20 -9.02
C GLY A 50 -12.41 -2.58 -8.67
N SER A 51 -13.12 -3.63 -9.08
CA SER A 51 -12.70 -5.02 -8.82
C SER A 51 -11.40 -5.45 -9.51
N ASP A 52 -10.82 -4.58 -10.34
CA ASP A 52 -9.55 -4.79 -11.03
C ASP A 52 -8.34 -4.22 -10.25
N VAL A 53 -8.56 -3.65 -9.07
CA VAL A 53 -7.52 -3.06 -8.22
C VAL A 53 -7.07 -4.07 -7.18
N LEU A 54 -5.76 -4.32 -7.10
CA LEU A 54 -5.18 -5.19 -6.08
C LEU A 54 -5.02 -4.43 -4.76
N LEU A 55 -5.48 -5.03 -3.67
CA LEU A 55 -5.43 -4.46 -2.32
C LEU A 55 -4.58 -5.33 -1.41
N ILE A 56 -3.97 -4.67 -0.44
CA ILE A 56 -3.45 -5.32 0.76
C ILE A 56 -4.48 -5.09 1.84
N CYS A 57 -4.93 -6.17 2.48
CA CYS A 57 -5.97 -6.16 3.49
C CYS A 57 -5.48 -6.88 4.74
N ASP A 58 -6.12 -6.59 5.87
CA ASP A 58 -6.06 -7.40 7.08
C ASP A 58 -7.45 -8.00 7.38
N ASP A 59 -7.71 -8.48 8.58
CA ASP A 59 -9.01 -9.05 8.97
C ASP A 59 -10.14 -8.00 9.03
N VAL A 60 -9.82 -6.72 9.16
CA VAL A 60 -10.81 -5.64 9.29
C VAL A 60 -11.08 -4.94 7.96
N GLY A 61 -10.13 -4.97 7.02
CA GLY A 61 -10.34 -4.42 5.69
C GLY A 61 -9.05 -3.97 5.01
N PRO A 62 -9.15 -3.12 3.98
CA PRO A 62 -7.97 -2.66 3.26
C PRO A 62 -7.04 -1.83 4.14
N VAL A 63 -5.73 -2.03 3.91
CA VAL A 63 -4.61 -1.32 4.55
C VAL A 63 -3.74 -0.61 3.52
N GLY A 64 -4.07 -0.70 2.23
CA GLY A 64 -3.38 0.01 1.15
C GLY A 64 -3.75 -0.50 -0.24
N LEU A 65 -3.41 0.30 -1.24
CA LEU A 65 -3.40 -0.10 -2.65
C LEU A 65 -2.07 -0.81 -2.94
N ALA A 66 -2.13 -2.07 -3.35
CA ALA A 66 -0.94 -2.90 -3.55
C ALA A 66 0.00 -2.27 -4.60
N GLY A 67 1.26 -2.05 -4.23
CA GLY A 67 2.28 -1.45 -5.10
C GLY A 67 2.08 0.03 -5.42
N ILE A 68 1.11 0.72 -4.81
CA ILE A 68 0.81 2.13 -5.11
C ILE A 68 0.96 3.00 -3.87
N MET A 69 0.11 2.80 -2.85
CA MET A 69 0.12 3.64 -1.66
C MET A 69 -0.48 2.91 -0.46
N GLY A 70 0.19 3.03 0.69
CA GLY A 70 -0.32 2.53 1.96
C GLY A 70 -1.58 3.28 2.42
N GLY A 71 -2.30 2.66 3.34
CA GLY A 71 -3.48 3.21 3.99
C GLY A 71 -3.16 3.92 5.31
N GLU A 72 -3.97 4.91 5.66
CA GLU A 72 -3.80 5.72 6.87
C GLU A 72 -3.94 4.89 8.16
N ARG A 73 -4.86 3.93 8.17
CA ARG A 73 -5.22 3.14 9.36
C ARG A 73 -4.02 2.44 9.99
N THR A 74 -3.11 1.94 9.18
CA THR A 74 -1.96 1.13 9.58
C THR A 74 -0.63 1.85 9.37
N ALA A 75 -0.69 3.17 9.16
CA ALA A 75 0.47 4.02 9.00
C ALA A 75 1.33 4.01 10.27
N VAL A 76 2.65 3.97 10.09
CA VAL A 76 3.60 4.21 11.17
C VAL A 76 3.49 5.66 11.66
N SER A 77 3.53 5.85 12.97
CA SER A 77 3.52 7.15 13.64
C SER A 77 4.68 7.27 14.63
N ARG A 78 4.73 8.37 15.39
CA ARG A 78 5.77 8.58 16.42
C ARG A 78 5.63 7.62 17.59
N GLU A 79 4.45 7.06 17.77
CA GLU A 79 4.08 6.14 18.84
C GLU A 79 4.32 4.68 18.46
N THR A 80 4.56 4.38 17.18
CA THR A 80 4.79 3.01 16.70
C THR A 80 6.06 2.44 17.31
N ARG A 81 5.93 1.25 17.91
CA ARG A 81 7.04 0.52 18.54
C ARG A 81 7.45 -0.72 17.77
N ASP A 82 6.48 -1.38 17.16
CA ASP A 82 6.64 -2.61 16.40
C ASP A 82 6.21 -2.37 14.96
N ILE A 83 7.00 -2.87 14.01
CA ILE A 83 6.74 -2.71 12.59
C ILE A 83 6.50 -4.07 11.92
N PHE A 84 5.60 -4.09 10.94
CA PHE A 84 5.51 -5.16 9.96
C PHE A 84 6.05 -4.62 8.64
N LEU A 85 7.13 -5.20 8.15
CA LEU A 85 7.79 -4.76 6.93
C LEU A 85 7.32 -5.62 5.75
N GLU A 86 6.82 -4.96 4.71
CA GLU A 86 6.40 -5.58 3.48
C GLU A 86 7.46 -5.43 2.40
N VAL A 87 7.81 -6.55 1.79
CA VAL A 87 8.66 -6.65 0.61
C VAL A 87 7.94 -7.58 -0.36
N ALA A 88 7.40 -7.02 -1.44
CA ALA A 88 6.54 -7.74 -2.37
C ALA A 88 6.93 -7.45 -3.82
N TYR A 89 6.61 -8.40 -4.69
CA TYR A 89 6.59 -8.20 -6.12
C TYR A 89 5.13 -8.21 -6.58
N PHE A 90 4.71 -7.13 -7.22
CA PHE A 90 3.41 -7.05 -7.88
C PHE A 90 3.62 -7.16 -9.38
N SER A 91 2.80 -7.96 -10.04
CA SER A 91 2.82 -8.01 -11.50
C SER A 91 2.49 -6.63 -12.07
N PRO A 92 3.25 -6.13 -13.07
CA PRO A 92 2.98 -4.83 -13.70
C PRO A 92 1.54 -4.69 -14.19
N ASP A 93 0.96 -5.78 -14.73
CA ASP A 93 -0.42 -5.82 -15.19
C ASP A 93 -1.44 -5.51 -14.09
N ALA A 94 -1.10 -5.72 -12.81
CA ALA A 94 -1.96 -5.40 -11.68
C ALA A 94 -1.84 -3.93 -11.22
N VAL A 95 -0.78 -3.22 -11.61
CA VAL A 95 -0.46 -1.85 -11.15
C VAL A 95 -0.63 -0.81 -12.25
N ILE A 96 -0.33 -1.15 -13.51
CA ILE A 96 -0.21 -0.21 -14.63
C ILE A 96 -1.43 0.72 -14.80
N GLY A 97 -1.21 2.03 -14.69
CA GLY A 97 -2.27 3.04 -14.83
C GLY A 97 -3.35 3.05 -13.74
N ARG A 98 -3.26 2.25 -12.67
CA ARG A 98 -4.27 2.24 -11.59
C ARG A 98 -4.12 3.49 -10.73
N ALA A 99 -2.89 3.85 -10.39
CA ALA A 99 -2.56 5.07 -9.64
C ALA A 99 -3.11 6.34 -10.32
N LEU A 100 -2.99 6.40 -11.66
CA LEU A 100 -3.44 7.54 -12.47
C LEU A 100 -4.95 7.79 -12.38
N ARG A 101 -5.77 6.78 -12.10
CA ARG A 101 -7.24 6.94 -11.93
C ARG A 101 -7.60 7.89 -10.79
N TRP A 102 -6.71 8.03 -9.81
CA TRP A 102 -6.88 8.93 -8.66
C TRP A 102 -5.87 10.08 -8.66
N GLY A 103 -5.20 10.32 -9.80
CA GLY A 103 -4.16 11.36 -9.91
C GLY A 103 -2.98 11.09 -8.96
N LEU A 104 -2.64 9.83 -8.74
CA LEU A 104 -1.49 9.41 -7.94
C LEU A 104 -0.31 9.12 -8.88
N THR A 105 0.84 9.68 -8.53
CA THR A 105 2.15 9.30 -9.09
C THR A 105 3.07 9.08 -7.91
N THR A 106 3.45 7.83 -7.66
CA THR A 106 4.33 7.48 -6.55
C THR A 106 5.59 6.81 -7.09
N ASP A 107 6.70 6.96 -6.38
CA ASP A 107 7.94 6.26 -6.72
C ASP A 107 7.76 4.73 -6.76
N ALA A 108 6.88 4.20 -5.90
CA ALA A 108 6.57 2.78 -5.84
C ALA A 108 5.80 2.32 -7.08
N SER A 109 4.70 3.01 -7.42
CA SER A 109 3.88 2.68 -8.59
C SER A 109 4.73 2.72 -9.85
N GLN A 110 5.51 3.78 -10.08
CA GLN A 110 6.36 3.91 -11.27
C GLN A 110 7.41 2.81 -11.43
N ARG A 111 7.81 2.13 -10.34
CA ARG A 111 8.78 1.01 -10.38
C ARG A 111 8.11 -0.35 -10.57
N PHE A 112 6.86 -0.49 -10.14
CA PHE A 112 6.09 -1.71 -10.34
C PHE A 112 5.35 -1.75 -11.68
N GLU A 113 5.07 -0.59 -12.28
CA GLU A 113 4.60 -0.47 -13.67
C GLU A 113 5.70 -0.79 -14.69
#